data_AF-A0A174JXM7-F1
#
_entry.id   AF-A0A174JXM7-F1
#
_cell.length_a   1.000
_cell.length_b   1.000
_cell.length_c   1.000
_cell.angle_alpha   90.00
_cell.angle_beta   90.00
_cell.angle_gamma   90.00
#
_symmetry.space_group_name_H-M   'P 1'
#
loop_
_entity.id
_entity.type
_entity.pdbx_description
1 polymer ?
#
loop_
_entity_poly.entity_id
_entity_poly.type
_entity_poly.pdbx_seq_one_letter_code
_entity_poly.pdbx_strand_id
1 'polypeptide(L)'
;MERFKIFILVLSIVSLSVFLDGCDKDEPLDEVIIPPLEEINPENEKPDPEKPDPDPEPEKPDPDPEPEKPDPDPEPEKPDPDPEPEIPQEWAGKVVWTHGLTGMPDPQMWEYAYLTPSKVRGLKWNKAYGWFDCNKKDVWGEQPNSDNNLCWAASVSNIIYWWLEQNKEYVNRFGYDGPSRYNGSLDCEVFDFYKKNFSNTGNNVAAALNWFFTGKFLNGAKQEAGFFKEVLGEDCSVCETCQSFRYRFTEIIKEALSGQKAIGCAHSFGRQTHAINIWGAEFDSQGEITYLYITDNNDTDLENNLDNGTLTKAGMIRKPIQIRDGIPFMESSVPGCFTIRILELNFMGLKKAEWKKYFQKFFC
;
A
#
# COMPACT_ATOMS: atom_id res chain seq x y z
N MET A 1 -17.99 -57.33 -17.01
CA MET A 1 -18.97 -57.15 -15.93
C MET A 1 -18.19 -56.63 -14.74
N GLU A 2 -17.96 -55.33 -14.67
CA GLU A 2 -18.83 -54.29 -14.06
C GLU A 2 -18.62 -54.12 -12.54
N ARG A 3 -18.12 -52.91 -12.21
CA ARG A 3 -18.45 -52.03 -11.07
C ARG A 3 -18.06 -52.47 -9.65
N PHE A 4 -17.17 -51.71 -9.01
CA PHE A 4 -17.54 -50.54 -8.18
C PHE A 4 -16.29 -49.75 -7.72
N LYS A 5 -16.39 -48.42 -7.77
CA LYS A 5 -15.44 -47.42 -7.25
C LYS A 5 -15.60 -47.30 -5.74
N ILE A 6 -14.52 -47.26 -4.95
CA ILE A 6 -14.46 -46.53 -3.67
C ILE A 6 -13.07 -45.88 -3.51
N PHE A 7 -13.11 -44.55 -3.39
CA PHE A 7 -12.04 -43.65 -2.97
C PHE A 7 -11.55 -43.98 -1.55
N ILE A 8 -10.24 -43.97 -1.31
CA ILE A 8 -9.69 -43.58 0.00
C ILE A 8 -8.60 -42.53 -0.21
N LEU A 9 -8.97 -41.32 0.20
CA LEU A 9 -8.18 -40.13 0.40
C LEU A 9 -7.29 -40.34 1.64
N VAL A 10 -5.98 -40.50 1.48
CA VAL A 10 -5.02 -40.38 2.59
C VAL A 10 -3.89 -39.47 2.13
N LEU A 11 -3.91 -38.23 2.64
CA LEU A 11 -2.78 -37.31 2.89
C LEU A 11 -3.28 -35.86 2.76
N SER A 12 -3.99 -35.39 3.78
CA SER A 12 -4.30 -33.98 4.00
C SER A 12 -4.45 -33.73 5.50
N ILE A 13 -3.34 -33.92 6.24
CA ILE A 13 -3.23 -33.52 7.66
C ILE A 13 -1.77 -33.10 7.90
N VAL A 14 -1.29 -32.07 7.22
CA VAL A 14 -0.22 -31.19 7.72
C VAL A 14 -0.43 -29.83 7.09
N SER A 15 -1.12 -28.93 7.81
CA SER A 15 -1.16 -27.44 7.65
C SER A 15 -2.51 -26.82 8.07
N LEU A 16 -3.44 -27.62 8.62
CA LEU A 16 -4.67 -27.11 9.26
C LEU A 16 -4.44 -26.77 10.76
N SER A 17 -3.30 -26.14 11.09
CA SER A 17 -2.96 -25.78 12.49
C SER A 17 -2.48 -24.35 12.67
N VAL A 18 -2.78 -23.46 11.73
CA VAL A 18 -2.58 -21.99 11.92
C VAL A 18 -3.92 -21.23 11.82
N PHE A 19 -5.05 -21.94 11.71
CA PHE A 19 -6.37 -21.34 11.72
C PHE A 19 -7.18 -22.01 12.84
N LEU A 20 -7.13 -21.39 14.01
CA LEU A 20 -8.12 -21.38 15.09
C LEU A 20 -7.40 -20.88 16.35
N ASP A 21 -7.18 -19.57 16.43
CA ASP A 21 -7.10 -18.92 17.74
C ASP A 21 -7.48 -17.43 17.61
N GLY A 22 -8.47 -17.03 18.43
CA GLY A 22 -8.71 -15.64 18.80
C GLY A 22 -9.64 -14.80 17.92
N CYS A 23 -10.95 -15.08 17.93
CA CYS A 23 -11.93 -13.99 18.04
C CYS A 23 -12.44 -13.97 19.48
N ASP A 24 -12.43 -12.77 20.07
CA ASP A 24 -12.86 -12.37 21.42
C ASP A 24 -12.04 -12.85 22.63
N LYS A 25 -11.23 -11.95 23.18
CA LYS A 25 -11.51 -11.19 24.43
C LYS A 25 -10.34 -10.28 24.79
N ASP A 26 -10.67 -9.09 25.27
CA ASP A 26 -9.74 -8.15 25.90
C ASP A 26 -8.95 -8.83 27.02
N GLU A 27 -7.65 -8.99 26.83
CA GLU A 27 -6.68 -9.21 27.92
C GLU A 27 -5.53 -8.20 27.76
N PRO A 28 -5.06 -7.59 28.86
CA PRO A 28 -4.05 -6.54 28.81
C PRO A 28 -2.70 -7.12 28.38
N LEU A 29 -2.03 -6.43 27.48
CA LEU A 29 -0.68 -6.76 27.04
C LEU A 29 0.30 -6.55 28.20
N ASP A 30 0.89 -7.63 28.70
CA ASP A 30 2.01 -7.58 29.63
C ASP A 30 3.18 -6.79 29.03
N GLU A 31 3.67 -5.82 29.79
CA GLU A 31 4.78 -4.94 29.46
C GLU A 31 6.06 -5.75 29.17
N VAL A 32 6.56 -5.64 27.95
CA VAL A 32 7.90 -6.10 27.60
C VAL A 32 8.91 -5.13 28.20
N ILE A 33 9.50 -5.55 29.31
CA ILE A 33 10.60 -4.86 30.01
C ILE A 33 11.83 -4.81 29.10
N ILE A 34 12.19 -3.59 28.69
CA ILE A 34 13.47 -3.28 28.03
C ILE A 34 14.50 -3.01 29.13
N PRO A 35 15.68 -3.67 29.16
CA PRO A 35 16.69 -3.37 30.17
C PRO A 35 17.35 -2.00 29.91
N PRO A 36 17.69 -1.20 30.94
CA PRO A 36 18.24 0.13 30.74
C PRO A 36 19.70 0.10 30.29
N LEU A 37 20.07 1.09 29.48
CA LEU A 37 21.46 1.46 29.18
C LEU A 37 22.17 1.96 30.45
N GLU A 38 23.34 1.41 30.75
CA GLU A 38 24.22 1.88 31.82
C GLU A 38 24.77 3.27 31.49
N GLU A 39 24.37 4.28 32.26
CA GLU A 39 25.06 5.56 32.32
C GLU A 39 26.09 5.58 33.45
N ILE A 40 27.26 6.12 33.12
CA ILE A 40 28.46 6.20 33.93
C ILE A 40 28.30 7.37 34.91
N ASN A 41 28.29 7.07 36.22
CA ASN A 41 28.40 8.08 37.29
C ASN A 41 29.88 8.41 37.54
N PRO A 42 30.20 9.65 37.92
CA PRO A 42 30.93 9.74 39.18
C PRO A 42 30.52 10.93 40.08
N GLU A 43 30.80 10.69 41.37
CA GLU A 43 31.09 11.64 42.46
C GLU A 43 30.05 11.85 43.57
N ASN A 44 30.16 10.95 44.57
CA ASN A 44 30.48 11.20 45.99
C ASN A 44 29.73 12.27 46.81
N GLU A 45 29.07 11.75 47.85
CA GLU A 45 28.43 12.41 48.99
C GLU A 45 29.37 13.25 49.88
N LYS A 46 28.81 14.29 50.53
CA LYS A 46 28.81 14.43 52.01
C LYS A 46 27.83 15.51 52.51
N PRO A 47 27.28 15.39 53.74
CA PRO A 47 26.18 16.21 54.27
C PRO A 47 26.61 17.37 55.21
N ASP A 48 25.61 18.22 55.50
CA ASP A 48 25.50 19.49 56.25
C ASP A 48 26.27 19.68 57.58
N PRO A 49 26.36 20.94 58.05
CA PRO A 49 25.79 21.23 59.37
C PRO A 49 25.00 22.55 59.49
N GLU A 50 23.91 22.48 60.28
CA GLU A 50 23.01 23.54 60.72
C GLU A 50 23.69 24.78 61.35
N LYS A 51 23.02 25.94 61.24
CA LYS A 51 23.23 27.10 62.12
C LYS A 51 21.90 27.73 62.57
N PRO A 52 21.87 28.35 63.77
CA PRO A 52 20.66 28.76 64.50
C PRO A 52 20.21 30.20 64.21
N ASP A 53 18.92 30.47 64.44
CA ASP A 53 18.29 31.79 64.60
C ASP A 53 18.02 32.11 66.10
N PRO A 54 17.56 33.32 66.50
CA PRO A 54 17.65 34.69 65.95
C PRO A 54 18.28 35.67 67.00
N ASP A 55 18.48 36.98 66.81
CA ASP A 55 17.49 38.11 66.84
C ASP A 55 18.30 39.45 66.95
N PRO A 56 17.72 40.67 66.99
CA PRO A 56 16.92 41.42 66.01
C PRO A 56 17.64 42.71 65.50
N GLU A 57 17.18 43.29 64.39
CA GLU A 57 17.56 44.66 63.98
C GLU A 57 16.33 45.54 63.66
N PRO A 58 16.44 46.87 63.82
CA PRO A 58 15.33 47.77 64.12
C PRO A 58 14.49 48.22 62.92
N GLU A 59 13.26 48.63 63.24
CA GLU A 59 12.20 49.13 62.36
C GLU A 59 12.67 50.22 61.39
N LYS A 60 12.28 50.07 60.11
CA LYS A 60 12.33 51.12 59.09
C LYS A 60 10.90 51.57 58.74
N PRO A 61 10.73 52.86 58.39
CA PRO A 61 9.43 53.52 58.35
C PRO A 61 8.59 53.12 57.13
N ASP A 62 7.27 53.32 57.29
CA ASP A 62 6.21 52.91 56.38
C ASP A 62 6.42 53.33 54.91
N PRO A 63 6.13 52.45 53.94
CA PRO A 63 6.17 52.79 52.53
C PRO A 63 4.96 53.64 52.11
N ASP A 64 5.21 54.59 51.21
CA ASP A 64 4.20 55.38 50.51
C ASP A 64 3.16 54.49 49.78
N PRO A 65 1.91 54.96 49.63
CA PRO A 65 0.82 54.17 49.08
C PRO A 65 1.07 53.73 47.63
N GLU A 66 0.94 52.44 47.38
CA GLU A 66 0.98 51.84 46.04
C GLU A 66 -0.09 52.45 45.12
N PRO A 67 0.24 52.75 43.86
CA PRO A 67 -0.75 53.16 42.87
C PRO A 67 -1.74 52.02 42.60
N GLU A 68 -3.02 52.37 42.48
CA GLU A 68 -4.12 51.44 42.20
C GLU A 68 -3.81 50.58 40.97
N LYS A 69 -3.95 49.26 41.12
CA LYS A 69 -3.86 48.30 40.01
C LYS A 69 -5.02 48.57 39.04
N PRO A 70 -4.76 48.69 37.72
CA PRO A 70 -5.84 48.75 36.76
C PRO A 70 -6.67 47.46 36.80
N ASP A 71 -7.97 47.59 36.52
CA ASP A 71 -8.91 46.47 36.44
C ASP A 71 -8.36 45.35 35.53
N PRO A 72 -8.58 44.07 35.89
CA PRO A 72 -8.16 42.97 35.03
C PRO A 72 -8.88 43.07 33.68
N ASP A 73 -8.10 43.00 32.59
CA ASP A 73 -8.65 42.90 31.24
C ASP A 73 -9.67 41.76 31.17
N PRO A 74 -10.76 41.93 30.40
CA PRO A 74 -11.74 40.88 30.21
C PRO A 74 -11.07 39.62 29.68
N GLU A 75 -11.34 38.50 30.36
CA GLU A 75 -10.85 37.17 29.99
C GLU A 75 -11.23 36.91 28.53
N PRO A 76 -10.27 36.53 27.65
CA PRO A 76 -10.56 36.34 26.24
C PRO A 76 -11.63 35.27 26.10
N GLU A 77 -12.71 35.59 25.37
CA GLU A 77 -13.71 34.61 24.97
C GLU A 77 -12.99 33.40 24.38
N LYS A 78 -13.27 32.21 24.90
CA LYS A 78 -12.77 30.98 24.30
C LYS A 78 -13.21 31.00 22.84
N PRO A 79 -12.28 30.90 21.87
CA PRO A 79 -12.68 30.82 20.48
C PRO A 79 -13.66 29.66 20.35
N ASP A 80 -14.75 29.89 19.62
CA ASP A 80 -15.62 28.82 19.17
C ASP A 80 -14.75 27.69 18.60
N PRO A 81 -15.09 26.40 18.84
CA PRO A 81 -14.38 25.32 18.20
C PRO A 81 -14.35 25.60 16.70
N ASP A 82 -13.15 25.63 16.11
CA ASP A 82 -13.00 25.80 14.67
C ASP A 82 -14.00 24.85 13.98
N PRO A 83 -14.79 25.34 13.01
CA PRO A 83 -15.67 24.46 12.27
C PRO A 83 -14.83 23.30 11.73
N GLU A 84 -15.23 22.08 12.11
CA GLU A 84 -14.63 20.86 11.63
C GLU A 84 -14.54 20.96 10.10
N PRO A 85 -13.35 20.79 9.50
CA PRO A 85 -13.17 21.11 8.09
C PRO A 85 -14.16 20.28 7.26
N GLU A 86 -15.08 20.97 6.58
CA GLU A 86 -15.96 20.33 5.61
C GLU A 86 -15.08 19.72 4.51
N ILE A 87 -14.84 18.41 4.62
CA ILE A 87 -14.15 17.64 3.58
C ILE A 87 -14.96 17.84 2.29
N PRO A 88 -14.33 18.18 1.16
CA PRO A 88 -15.06 18.41 -0.08
C PRO A 88 -15.98 17.23 -0.39
N GLN A 89 -17.28 17.51 -0.50
CA GLN A 89 -18.38 16.59 -0.81
C GLN A 89 -18.20 15.85 -2.17
N GLU A 90 -17.07 16.06 -2.84
CA GLU A 90 -16.69 15.48 -4.12
C GLU A 90 -16.39 13.97 -4.05
N TRP A 91 -16.07 13.39 -2.89
CA TRP A 91 -15.74 11.95 -2.77
C TRP A 91 -16.84 11.11 -2.13
N ALA A 92 -17.81 11.73 -1.46
CA ALA A 92 -18.87 11.06 -0.74
C ALA A 92 -19.66 10.07 -1.62
N GLY A 93 -19.72 8.81 -1.21
CA GLY A 93 -20.48 7.75 -1.86
C GLY A 93 -19.95 7.33 -3.23
N LYS A 94 -18.72 7.71 -3.60
CA LYS A 94 -18.17 7.44 -4.93
C LYS A 94 -17.29 6.20 -4.97
N VAL A 95 -17.25 5.60 -6.14
CA VAL A 95 -16.18 4.69 -6.56
C VAL A 95 -15.29 5.47 -7.53
N VAL A 96 -13.99 5.50 -7.25
CA VAL A 96 -13.01 6.21 -8.06
C VAL A 96 -11.92 5.25 -8.51
N TRP A 97 -11.63 5.28 -9.80
CA TRP A 97 -10.67 4.40 -10.46
C TRP A 97 -9.38 5.13 -10.78
N THR A 98 -8.27 4.38 -10.84
CA THR A 98 -6.99 4.86 -11.36
C THR A 98 -7.18 5.41 -12.77
N HIS A 99 -6.50 6.52 -13.08
CA HIS A 99 -6.58 7.20 -14.37
C HIS A 99 -6.42 6.23 -15.56
N GLY A 100 -7.31 6.34 -16.56
CA GLY A 100 -7.28 5.51 -17.77
C GLY A 100 -8.13 4.24 -17.68
N LEU A 101 -8.58 3.82 -16.50
CA LEU A 101 -9.59 2.77 -16.38
C LEU A 101 -10.95 3.30 -16.79
N THR A 102 -11.64 2.60 -17.69
CA THR A 102 -12.93 3.05 -18.24
C THR A 102 -13.90 1.89 -18.41
N GLY A 103 -15.21 2.17 -18.42
CA GLY A 103 -16.23 1.16 -18.66
C GLY A 103 -16.36 0.10 -17.57
N MET A 104 -15.82 0.35 -16.36
CA MET A 104 -15.95 -0.55 -15.22
C MET A 104 -17.43 -0.72 -14.85
N PRO A 105 -17.95 -1.95 -14.80
CA PRO A 105 -19.31 -2.18 -14.32
C PRO A 105 -19.40 -1.80 -12.84
N ASP A 106 -20.59 -1.38 -12.41
CA ASP A 106 -20.87 -1.10 -11.00
C ASP A 106 -20.41 -2.29 -10.13
N PRO A 107 -19.57 -2.06 -9.10
CA PRO A 107 -19.09 -3.10 -8.19
C PRO A 107 -20.19 -3.95 -7.54
N GLN A 108 -21.41 -3.42 -7.39
CA GLN A 108 -22.56 -4.17 -6.88
C GLN A 108 -23.03 -5.25 -7.86
N MET A 109 -22.75 -5.09 -9.16
CA MET A 109 -23.08 -6.03 -10.23
C MET A 109 -22.02 -7.12 -10.40
N TRP A 110 -20.89 -7.04 -9.70
CA TRP A 110 -19.83 -8.05 -9.81
C TRP A 110 -20.27 -9.35 -9.16
N GLU A 111 -19.98 -10.46 -9.83
CA GLU A 111 -20.15 -11.79 -9.27
C GLU A 111 -19.12 -12.07 -8.16
N TYR A 112 -19.35 -13.15 -7.41
CA TYR A 112 -18.42 -13.56 -6.38
C TYR A 112 -17.20 -14.24 -7.00
N ALA A 113 -16.03 -13.65 -6.81
CA ALA A 113 -14.74 -14.25 -7.11
C ALA A 113 -14.54 -15.57 -6.34
N TYR A 114 -14.91 -15.59 -5.06
CA TYR A 114 -14.79 -16.74 -4.17
C TYR A 114 -16.08 -16.91 -3.38
N LEU A 115 -16.54 -18.15 -3.18
CA LEU A 115 -17.63 -18.45 -2.24
C LEU A 115 -17.10 -19.00 -0.91
N THR A 116 -15.88 -19.52 -0.91
CA THR A 116 -15.27 -20.12 0.27
C THR A 116 -13.82 -19.63 0.46
N PRO A 117 -13.37 -19.42 1.71
CA PRO A 117 -14.17 -19.39 2.93
C PRO A 117 -15.08 -18.15 3.05
N SER A 118 -14.98 -17.18 2.13
CA SER A 118 -15.73 -15.93 2.16
C SER A 118 -16.23 -15.50 0.77
N LYS A 119 -17.38 -14.82 0.78
CA LYS A 119 -18.00 -14.23 -0.40
C LYS A 119 -17.32 -12.92 -0.79
N VAL A 120 -16.29 -13.01 -1.62
CA VAL A 120 -15.55 -11.86 -2.12
C VAL A 120 -16.03 -11.52 -3.52
N ARG A 121 -16.38 -10.26 -3.79
CA ARG A 121 -16.75 -9.82 -5.15
C ARG A 121 -15.49 -9.62 -5.98
N GLY A 122 -15.52 -10.05 -7.24
CA GLY A 122 -14.44 -9.75 -8.15
C GLY A 122 -14.87 -9.70 -9.60
N LEU A 123 -14.07 -8.98 -10.38
CA LEU A 123 -14.30 -8.70 -11.78
C LEU A 123 -13.28 -9.44 -12.63
N LYS A 124 -13.76 -10.31 -13.52
CA LYS A 124 -12.97 -10.96 -14.55
C LYS A 124 -12.16 -9.92 -15.35
N TRP A 125 -10.91 -10.26 -15.66
CA TRP A 125 -10.10 -9.43 -16.56
C TRP A 125 -10.75 -9.24 -17.93
N ASN A 126 -10.77 -7.97 -18.35
CA ASN A 126 -11.15 -7.56 -19.69
C ASN A 126 -10.27 -6.39 -20.11
N LYS A 127 -9.58 -6.56 -21.23
CA LYS A 127 -8.69 -5.53 -21.81
C LYS A 127 -9.37 -4.17 -21.96
N ALA A 128 -10.68 -4.14 -22.23
CA ALA A 128 -11.42 -2.89 -22.40
C ALA A 128 -11.45 -2.01 -21.14
N TYR A 129 -11.23 -2.60 -19.95
CA TYR A 129 -11.29 -1.90 -18.69
C TYR A 129 -9.99 -1.16 -18.31
N GLY A 130 -8.86 -1.52 -18.93
CA GLY A 130 -7.60 -0.76 -18.79
C GLY A 130 -6.73 -1.08 -17.57
N TRP A 131 -7.08 -2.08 -16.75
CA TRP A 131 -6.24 -2.58 -15.67
C TRP A 131 -5.48 -3.85 -16.07
N PHE A 132 -4.42 -4.14 -15.30
CA PHE A 132 -3.50 -5.25 -15.56
C PHE A 132 -3.36 -6.10 -14.30
N ASP A 133 -3.13 -7.39 -14.53
CA ASP A 133 -3.12 -8.41 -13.47
C ASP A 133 -2.13 -9.52 -13.82
N CYS A 134 -0.83 -9.26 -13.73
CA CYS A 134 0.17 -10.28 -13.94
C CYS A 134 0.24 -11.23 -12.76
N ASN A 135 0.09 -12.51 -13.03
CA ASN A 135 0.03 -13.57 -12.03
C ASN A 135 1.22 -14.49 -12.11
N LYS A 136 1.58 -14.99 -10.93
CA LYS A 136 2.55 -16.06 -10.79
C LYS A 136 2.00 -17.35 -11.37
N LYS A 137 2.87 -18.11 -12.04
CA LYS A 137 2.53 -19.40 -12.62
C LYS A 137 2.61 -20.51 -11.59
N ASP A 138 3.48 -20.37 -10.60
CA ASP A 138 3.70 -21.35 -9.55
C ASP A 138 3.77 -20.63 -8.20
N VAL A 139 2.59 -20.33 -7.63
CA VAL A 139 2.44 -19.64 -6.34
C VAL A 139 3.03 -20.47 -5.18
N TRP A 140 3.11 -21.79 -5.33
CA TRP A 140 3.49 -22.72 -4.26
C TRP A 140 4.97 -23.11 -4.27
N GLY A 141 5.71 -22.82 -5.33
CA GLY A 141 7.13 -23.17 -5.38
C GLY A 141 7.39 -24.62 -5.73
N GLU A 142 6.44 -25.31 -6.34
CA GLU A 142 6.54 -26.74 -6.63
C GLU A 142 7.45 -27.03 -7.84
N GLN A 143 7.75 -26.02 -8.66
CA GLN A 143 8.50 -26.19 -9.91
C GLN A 143 9.91 -25.58 -9.85
N PRO A 144 10.91 -26.15 -10.54
CA PRO A 144 12.29 -25.64 -10.55
C PRO A 144 12.44 -24.19 -11.05
N ASN A 145 11.53 -23.74 -11.93
CA ASN A 145 11.50 -22.38 -12.47
C ASN A 145 10.35 -21.55 -11.85
N SER A 146 10.09 -21.77 -10.56
CA SER A 146 9.04 -21.08 -9.83
C SER A 146 9.22 -19.56 -9.83
N ASP A 147 8.10 -18.85 -9.78
CA ASP A 147 8.01 -17.42 -9.54
C ASP A 147 7.39 -17.09 -8.18
N ASN A 148 7.25 -18.06 -7.26
CA ASN A 148 6.53 -17.90 -5.98
C ASN A 148 6.97 -16.71 -5.11
N ASN A 149 8.23 -16.24 -5.20
CA ASN A 149 8.75 -15.11 -4.43
C ASN A 149 8.81 -13.79 -5.21
N LEU A 150 8.23 -13.73 -6.42
CA LEU A 150 8.32 -12.59 -7.34
C LEU A 150 7.07 -11.71 -7.37
N CYS A 151 6.34 -11.60 -6.24
CA CYS A 151 5.17 -10.73 -6.14
C CYS A 151 5.50 -9.26 -6.44
N TRP A 152 6.69 -8.80 -6.03
CA TRP A 152 7.19 -7.47 -6.33
C TRP A 152 7.30 -7.24 -7.85
N ALA A 153 7.83 -8.20 -8.60
CA ALA A 153 8.03 -8.07 -10.04
C ALA A 153 6.69 -8.12 -10.80
N ALA A 154 5.76 -8.96 -10.36
CA ALA A 154 4.42 -9.00 -10.91
C ALA A 154 3.66 -7.67 -10.70
N SER A 155 3.68 -7.15 -9.46
CA SER A 155 3.07 -5.87 -9.10
C SER A 155 3.68 -4.69 -9.89
N VAL A 156 5.01 -4.67 -10.05
CA VAL A 156 5.71 -3.66 -10.85
C VAL A 156 5.36 -3.76 -12.34
N SER A 157 5.23 -4.98 -12.87
CA SER A 157 4.85 -5.20 -14.28
C SER A 157 3.50 -4.59 -14.61
N ASN A 158 2.52 -4.74 -13.70
CA ASN A 158 1.20 -4.12 -13.84
C ASN A 158 1.27 -2.59 -13.92
N ILE A 159 2.09 -1.95 -13.09
CA ILE A 159 2.32 -0.49 -13.12
C ILE A 159 2.98 -0.07 -14.44
N ILE A 160 3.96 -0.84 -14.92
CA ILE A 160 4.64 -0.57 -16.19
C ILE A 160 3.65 -0.64 -17.36
N TYR A 161 2.81 -1.68 -17.45
CA TYR A 161 1.82 -1.78 -18.51
C TYR A 161 0.83 -0.62 -18.51
N TRP A 162 0.31 -0.26 -17.33
CA TRP A 162 -0.54 0.90 -17.18
C TRP A 162 0.18 2.16 -17.68
N TRP A 163 1.42 2.39 -17.26
CA TRP A 163 2.17 3.58 -17.62
C TRP A 163 2.46 3.66 -19.12
N LEU A 164 2.79 2.53 -19.75
CA LEU A 164 2.99 2.42 -21.20
C LEU A 164 1.71 2.80 -21.96
N GLU A 165 0.55 2.27 -21.55
CA GLU A 165 -0.73 2.57 -22.19
C GLU A 165 -1.10 4.05 -22.04
N GLN A 166 -0.99 4.61 -20.82
CA GLN A 166 -1.32 6.02 -20.56
C GLN A 166 -0.35 7.01 -21.24
N ASN A 167 0.82 6.54 -21.67
CA ASN A 167 1.82 7.32 -22.40
C ASN A 167 2.01 6.88 -23.85
N LYS A 168 1.09 6.07 -24.41
CA LYS A 168 1.31 5.40 -25.71
C LYS A 168 1.75 6.33 -26.84
N GLU A 169 1.22 7.55 -26.92
CA GLU A 169 1.64 8.52 -27.94
C GLU A 169 3.10 8.94 -27.78
N TYR A 170 3.52 9.23 -26.54
CA TYR A 170 4.92 9.55 -26.24
C TYR A 170 5.84 8.34 -26.42
N VAL A 171 5.43 7.17 -25.93
CA VAL A 171 6.17 5.91 -26.02
C VAL A 171 6.40 5.51 -27.49
N ASN A 172 5.35 5.59 -28.32
CA ASN A 172 5.46 5.32 -29.76
C ASN A 172 6.38 6.31 -30.45
N ARG A 173 6.26 7.61 -30.12
CA ARG A 173 7.12 8.66 -30.68
C ARG A 173 8.58 8.52 -30.25
N PHE A 174 8.81 8.05 -29.03
CA PHE A 174 10.15 7.78 -28.49
C PHE A 174 10.81 6.58 -29.18
N GLY A 175 10.03 5.68 -29.77
CA GLY A 175 10.54 4.48 -30.42
C GLY A 175 10.89 3.38 -29.42
N TYR A 176 10.13 3.27 -28.32
CA TYR A 176 10.32 2.22 -27.32
C TYR A 176 10.22 0.81 -27.94
N ASP A 177 11.24 -0.02 -27.71
CA ASP A 177 11.37 -1.38 -28.24
C ASP A 177 11.49 -2.45 -27.13
N GLY A 178 11.26 -2.06 -25.87
CA GLY A 178 11.30 -2.96 -24.72
C GLY A 178 10.03 -3.83 -24.57
N PRO A 179 9.97 -4.64 -23.50
CA PRO A 179 8.85 -5.55 -23.27
C PRO A 179 7.53 -4.80 -23.08
N SER A 180 6.48 -5.18 -23.82
CA SER A 180 5.18 -4.50 -23.81
C SER A 180 3.97 -5.40 -24.09
N ARG A 181 4.18 -6.66 -24.48
CA ARG A 181 3.11 -7.59 -24.80
C ARG A 181 2.42 -8.12 -23.54
N TYR A 182 1.12 -7.84 -23.43
CA TYR A 182 0.21 -8.41 -22.43
C TYR A 182 -0.95 -9.13 -23.12
N ASN A 183 -1.02 -10.45 -23.00
CA ASN A 183 -2.11 -11.26 -23.55
C ASN A 183 -3.14 -11.67 -22.48
N GLY A 184 -2.78 -11.60 -21.20
CA GLY A 184 -3.61 -11.99 -20.07
C GLY A 184 -2.76 -12.26 -18.84
N SER A 185 -3.38 -12.63 -17.73
CA SER A 185 -2.72 -12.70 -16.43
C SER A 185 -1.52 -13.64 -16.35
N LEU A 186 -1.45 -14.69 -17.18
CA LEU A 186 -0.30 -15.63 -17.21
C LEU A 186 0.68 -15.40 -18.38
N ASP A 187 0.43 -14.42 -19.25
CA ASP A 187 1.26 -14.12 -20.42
C ASP A 187 1.56 -12.62 -20.46
N CYS A 188 2.53 -12.27 -19.60
CA CYS A 188 3.03 -10.94 -19.34
C CYS A 188 4.52 -10.84 -19.72
N GLU A 189 4.83 -10.23 -20.86
CA GLU A 189 6.22 -10.06 -21.32
C GLU A 189 7.10 -9.23 -20.36
N VAL A 190 6.59 -8.16 -19.76
CA VAL A 190 7.31 -7.39 -18.74
C VAL A 190 7.64 -8.24 -17.51
N PHE A 191 6.71 -9.09 -17.07
CA PHE A 191 6.95 -9.99 -15.94
C PHE A 191 7.94 -11.10 -16.30
N ASP A 192 7.84 -11.66 -17.50
CA ASP A 192 8.83 -12.60 -18.04
C ASP A 192 10.22 -11.97 -18.13
N PHE A 193 10.30 -10.67 -18.46
CA PHE A 193 11.56 -9.91 -18.46
C PHE A 193 12.15 -9.81 -17.05
N TYR A 194 11.36 -9.55 -16.02
CA TYR A 194 11.85 -9.61 -14.63
C TYR A 194 12.29 -11.02 -14.22
N LYS A 195 11.50 -12.06 -14.53
CA LYS A 195 11.87 -13.46 -14.24
C LYS A 195 13.18 -13.87 -14.90
N LYS A 196 13.43 -13.40 -16.13
CA LYS A 196 14.71 -13.63 -16.82
C LYS A 196 15.87 -12.97 -16.08
N ASN A 197 15.66 -11.76 -15.55
CA ASN A 197 16.72 -10.89 -15.04
C ASN A 197 16.97 -10.94 -13.54
N PHE A 198 16.10 -11.60 -12.77
CA PHE A 198 16.26 -11.75 -11.33
C PHE A 198 16.16 -13.23 -10.93
N SER A 199 16.72 -13.56 -9.78
CA SER A 199 16.47 -14.86 -9.12
C SER A 199 15.10 -14.83 -8.42
N ASN A 200 14.53 -16.01 -8.15
CA ASN A 200 13.25 -16.15 -7.44
C ASN A 200 13.37 -15.81 -5.93
N THR A 201 13.61 -14.53 -5.66
CA THR A 201 13.80 -13.95 -4.31
C THR A 201 13.03 -12.64 -4.19
N GLY A 202 12.64 -12.28 -2.96
CA GLY A 202 11.99 -10.99 -2.69
C GLY A 202 12.88 -9.80 -3.02
N ASN A 203 12.27 -8.70 -3.47
CA ASN A 203 12.96 -7.45 -3.79
C ASN A 203 12.02 -6.23 -3.61
N ASN A 204 12.56 -5.02 -3.72
CA ASN A 204 11.83 -3.77 -3.48
C ASN A 204 11.10 -3.26 -4.74
N VAL A 205 9.81 -2.89 -4.59
CA VAL A 205 8.92 -2.43 -5.68
C VAL A 205 9.41 -1.12 -6.31
N ALA A 206 9.68 -0.08 -5.50
CA ALA A 206 10.17 1.20 -6.01
C ALA A 206 11.52 1.06 -6.73
N ALA A 207 12.45 0.28 -6.16
CA ALA A 207 13.75 0.04 -6.77
C ALA A 207 13.64 -0.72 -8.11
N ALA A 208 12.71 -1.67 -8.20
CA ALA A 208 12.41 -2.39 -9.44
C ALA A 208 11.82 -1.50 -10.54
N LEU A 209 10.95 -0.54 -10.20
CA LEU A 209 10.51 0.49 -11.12
C LEU A 209 11.68 1.35 -11.58
N ASN A 210 12.52 1.82 -10.67
CA ASN A 210 13.69 2.64 -11.00
C ASN A 210 14.65 1.89 -11.94
N TRP A 211 14.94 0.62 -11.68
CA TRP A 211 15.78 -0.20 -12.56
C TRP A 211 15.22 -0.26 -13.99
N PHE A 212 13.92 -0.52 -14.14
CA PHE A 212 13.30 -0.62 -15.46
C PHE A 212 13.30 0.72 -16.21
N PHE A 213 12.93 1.80 -15.53
CA PHE A 213 12.74 3.10 -16.18
C PHE A 213 14.03 3.89 -16.36
N THR A 214 14.90 3.95 -15.35
CA THR A 214 16.06 4.85 -15.32
C THR A 214 17.41 4.14 -15.28
N GLY A 215 17.40 2.81 -15.17
CA GLY A 215 18.61 2.00 -15.13
C GLY A 215 19.24 1.98 -13.73
N LYS A 216 18.59 2.59 -12.75
CA LYS A 216 19.07 2.66 -11.37
C LYS A 216 19.41 1.26 -10.87
N PHE A 217 20.60 1.13 -10.29
CA PHE A 217 21.09 -0.15 -9.78
C PHE A 217 20.06 -0.84 -8.87
N LEU A 218 19.82 -2.12 -9.14
CA LEU A 218 19.04 -3.01 -8.30
C LEU A 218 19.82 -4.30 -8.08
N ASN A 219 20.05 -4.64 -6.81
CA ASN A 219 20.77 -5.84 -6.45
C ASN A 219 20.12 -7.10 -7.04
N GLY A 220 20.95 -7.97 -7.61
CA GLY A 220 20.51 -9.22 -8.25
C GLY A 220 20.07 -9.10 -9.71
N ALA A 221 20.07 -7.90 -10.29
CA ALA A 221 19.82 -7.72 -11.73
C ALA A 221 20.94 -8.36 -12.57
N LYS A 222 20.57 -9.23 -13.51
CA LYS A 222 21.52 -9.91 -14.42
C LYS A 222 21.99 -9.03 -15.59
N GLN A 223 21.25 -7.98 -15.90
CA GLN A 223 21.57 -7.00 -16.94
C GLN A 223 21.06 -5.60 -16.55
N GLU A 224 21.53 -4.59 -17.26
CA GLU A 224 20.96 -3.25 -17.20
C GLU A 224 19.60 -3.17 -17.91
N ALA A 225 18.77 -2.23 -17.46
CA ALA A 225 17.55 -1.82 -18.13
C ALA A 225 17.61 -0.29 -18.35
N GLY A 226 16.67 0.49 -17.83
CA GLY A 226 16.66 1.94 -18.01
C GLY A 226 16.13 2.38 -19.36
N PHE A 227 15.04 1.75 -19.80
CA PHE A 227 14.43 2.00 -21.11
C PHE A 227 14.01 3.45 -21.36
N PHE A 228 13.88 4.25 -20.31
CA PHE A 228 13.42 5.65 -20.37
C PHE A 228 14.42 6.61 -19.73
N LYS A 229 15.68 6.22 -19.52
CA LYS A 229 16.68 7.05 -18.83
C LYS A 229 16.98 8.37 -19.54
N GLU A 230 16.87 8.42 -20.86
CA GLU A 230 17.01 9.67 -21.63
C GLU A 230 15.89 10.69 -21.35
N VAL A 231 14.70 10.18 -21.01
CA VAL A 231 13.49 10.99 -20.77
C VAL A 231 13.40 11.37 -19.30
N LEU A 232 13.59 10.39 -18.42
CA LEU A 232 13.33 10.50 -16.98
C LEU A 232 14.58 10.83 -16.16
N GLY A 233 15.76 10.80 -16.79
CA GLY A 233 17.05 10.95 -16.14
C GLY A 233 17.62 9.61 -15.70
N GLU A 234 18.91 9.40 -15.96
CA GLU A 234 19.65 8.22 -15.52
C GLU A 234 19.72 8.15 -13.99
N ASP A 235 19.60 6.95 -13.43
CA ASP A 235 19.63 6.66 -11.98
C ASP A 235 18.60 7.41 -11.11
N CYS A 236 17.63 8.08 -11.73
CA CYS A 236 16.60 8.86 -11.03
C CYS A 236 15.53 7.96 -10.40
N SER A 237 14.92 8.42 -9.30
CA SER A 237 13.75 7.77 -8.73
C SER A 237 12.50 8.17 -9.50
N VAL A 238 11.75 7.21 -10.02
CA VAL A 238 10.47 7.45 -10.70
C VAL A 238 9.27 7.22 -9.79
N CYS A 239 9.46 6.39 -8.75
CA CYS A 239 8.45 6.00 -7.79
C CYS A 239 8.55 6.84 -6.50
N GLU A 240 7.41 7.27 -5.99
CA GLU A 240 7.24 7.85 -4.66
C GLU A 240 6.76 6.75 -3.70
N THR A 241 7.25 6.73 -2.46
CA THR A 241 6.85 5.74 -1.45
C THR A 241 6.23 6.38 -0.21
N CYS A 242 5.28 5.69 0.40
CA CYS A 242 4.68 6.08 1.67
C CYS A 242 4.51 4.88 2.59
N GLN A 243 5.14 4.94 3.77
CA GLN A 243 5.05 3.90 4.81
C GLN A 243 4.35 4.40 6.09
N SER A 244 4.03 5.71 6.15
CA SER A 244 3.37 6.34 7.29
C SER A 244 1.98 6.81 6.89
N PHE A 245 0.97 6.14 7.42
CA PHE A 245 -0.43 6.38 7.04
C PHE A 245 -1.25 7.06 8.12
N ARG A 246 -0.67 7.31 9.31
CA ARG A 246 -1.42 7.61 10.52
C ARG A 246 -2.35 8.81 10.29
N TYR A 247 -3.66 8.55 10.29
CA TYR A 247 -4.75 9.49 10.03
C TYR A 247 -4.77 10.15 8.65
N ARG A 248 -4.00 9.65 7.69
CA ARG A 248 -3.90 10.20 6.33
C ARG A 248 -4.20 9.20 5.22
N PHE A 249 -4.48 7.94 5.54
CA PHE A 249 -4.63 6.90 4.52
C PHE A 249 -5.66 7.25 3.43
N THR A 250 -6.86 7.68 3.82
CA THR A 250 -7.91 8.12 2.90
C THR A 250 -7.40 9.22 1.98
N GLU A 251 -6.79 10.26 2.53
CA GLU A 251 -6.27 11.40 1.77
C GLU A 251 -5.12 11.03 0.84
N ILE A 252 -4.21 10.15 1.27
CA ILE A 252 -3.12 9.66 0.43
C ILE A 252 -3.66 8.92 -0.80
N ILE A 253 -4.73 8.12 -0.65
CA ILE A 253 -5.37 7.44 -1.78
C ILE A 253 -6.06 8.45 -2.69
N LYS A 254 -6.78 9.45 -2.13
CA LYS A 254 -7.40 10.53 -2.93
C LYS A 254 -6.36 11.33 -3.71
N GLU A 255 -5.24 11.70 -3.09
CA GLU A 255 -4.10 12.40 -3.71
C GLU A 255 -3.49 11.57 -4.86
N ALA A 256 -3.34 10.26 -4.68
CA ALA A 256 -2.81 9.38 -5.73
C ALA A 256 -3.77 9.25 -6.93
N LEU A 257 -5.07 9.05 -6.67
CA LEU A 257 -6.09 8.90 -7.71
C LEU A 257 -6.30 10.21 -8.49
N SER A 258 -6.43 11.33 -7.79
CA SER A 258 -6.55 12.67 -8.41
C SER A 258 -5.28 13.09 -9.16
N GLY A 259 -4.12 12.73 -8.62
CA GLY A 259 -2.80 12.95 -9.22
C GLY A 259 -2.47 12.02 -10.40
N GLN A 260 -3.43 11.19 -10.85
CA GLN A 260 -3.26 10.25 -11.95
C GLN A 260 -2.06 9.31 -11.76
N LYS A 261 -1.93 8.74 -10.57
CA LYS A 261 -0.85 7.81 -10.22
C LYS A 261 -1.37 6.37 -10.19
N ALA A 262 -0.59 5.43 -10.73
CA ALA A 262 -0.77 4.02 -10.42
C ALA A 262 -0.25 3.73 -9.01
N ILE A 263 -0.88 2.76 -8.33
CA ILE A 263 -0.65 2.47 -6.91
C ILE A 263 -0.22 1.01 -6.76
N GLY A 264 1.02 0.80 -6.36
CA GLY A 264 1.50 -0.46 -5.80
C GLY A 264 1.28 -0.47 -4.29
N CYS A 265 0.99 -1.64 -3.73
CA CYS A 265 0.75 -1.79 -2.29
C CYS A 265 1.52 -3.01 -1.76
N ALA A 266 2.34 -2.79 -0.74
CA ALA A 266 2.93 -3.86 0.04
C ALA A 266 2.17 -4.02 1.36
N HIS A 267 1.81 -5.24 1.72
CA HIS A 267 1.08 -5.55 2.95
C HIS A 267 1.68 -6.75 3.68
N SER A 268 1.28 -6.93 4.93
CA SER A 268 1.68 -8.09 5.72
C SER A 268 1.09 -9.38 5.14
N PHE A 269 1.88 -10.44 5.09
CA PHE A 269 1.45 -11.78 4.71
C PHE A 269 2.14 -12.82 5.61
N GLY A 270 1.50 -13.14 6.73
CA GLY A 270 2.14 -13.92 7.80
C GLY A 270 3.40 -13.21 8.31
N ARG A 271 4.54 -13.89 8.26
CA ARG A 271 5.86 -13.30 8.60
C ARG A 271 6.57 -12.63 7.42
N GLN A 272 5.94 -12.59 6.26
CA GLN A 272 6.49 -12.06 5.01
C GLN A 272 5.75 -10.78 4.60
N THR A 273 6.28 -10.11 3.57
CA THR A 273 5.60 -9.01 2.89
C THR A 273 5.12 -9.50 1.53
N HIS A 274 3.95 -9.04 1.10
CA HIS A 274 3.39 -9.33 -0.21
C HIS A 274 3.07 -8.03 -0.95
N ALA A 275 3.35 -8.01 -2.26
CA ALA A 275 3.15 -6.83 -3.11
C ALA A 275 2.01 -7.10 -4.10
N ILE A 276 1.07 -6.17 -4.18
CA ILE A 276 -0.13 -6.19 -5.03
C ILE A 276 -0.32 -4.83 -5.71
N ASN A 277 -1.41 -4.63 -6.46
CA ASN A 277 -1.78 -3.33 -7.01
C ASN A 277 -3.16 -2.89 -6.52
N ILE A 278 -3.34 -1.57 -6.39
CA ILE A 278 -4.62 -0.91 -6.13
C ILE A 278 -5.01 -0.15 -7.41
N TRP A 279 -6.21 -0.41 -7.91
CA TRP A 279 -6.76 0.14 -9.14
C TRP A 279 -7.94 1.09 -8.92
N GLY A 280 -8.43 1.18 -7.69
CA GLY A 280 -9.50 2.09 -7.33
C GLY A 280 -9.84 1.98 -5.85
N ALA A 281 -10.74 2.87 -5.42
CA ALA A 281 -11.26 2.91 -4.07
C ALA A 281 -12.75 3.27 -4.05
N GLU A 282 -13.44 2.84 -3.00
CA GLU A 282 -14.82 3.21 -2.69
C GLU A 282 -14.87 3.99 -1.38
N PHE A 283 -15.72 5.02 -1.35
CA PHE A 283 -15.83 5.95 -0.24
C PHE A 283 -17.27 6.00 0.28
N ASP A 284 -17.42 6.11 1.60
CA ASP A 284 -18.73 6.23 2.23
C ASP A 284 -19.34 7.63 2.05
N SER A 285 -20.50 7.87 2.67
CA SER A 285 -21.21 9.16 2.61
C SER A 285 -20.44 10.36 3.18
N GLN A 286 -19.39 10.13 3.97
CA GLN A 286 -18.51 11.16 4.53
C GLN A 286 -17.24 11.31 3.69
N GLY A 287 -17.05 10.49 2.67
CA GLY A 287 -15.84 10.48 1.84
C GLY A 287 -14.68 9.71 2.48
N GLU A 288 -14.96 8.84 3.46
CA GLU A 288 -13.97 7.95 4.06
C GLU A 288 -13.86 6.64 3.29
N ILE A 289 -12.63 6.12 3.15
CA ILE A 289 -12.38 4.93 2.35
C ILE A 289 -12.95 3.67 3.03
N THR A 290 -13.67 2.86 2.26
CA THR A 290 -14.31 1.62 2.75
C THR A 290 -13.86 0.37 2.01
N TYR A 291 -13.51 0.49 0.72
CA TYR A 291 -13.00 -0.61 -0.08
C TYR A 291 -11.84 -0.18 -0.97
N LEU A 292 -10.90 -1.10 -1.18
CA LEU A 292 -9.91 -1.04 -2.25
C LEU A 292 -10.27 -2.04 -3.34
N TYR A 293 -9.97 -1.68 -4.58
CA TYR A 293 -10.05 -2.57 -5.71
C TYR A 293 -8.65 -3.02 -6.09
N ILE A 294 -8.34 -4.29 -5.86
CA ILE A 294 -6.97 -4.80 -5.95
C ILE A 294 -6.85 -5.89 -7.01
N THR A 295 -5.63 -6.09 -7.50
CA THR A 295 -5.23 -7.31 -8.19
C THR A 295 -4.09 -7.94 -7.42
N ASP A 296 -4.19 -9.23 -7.10
CA ASP A 296 -3.16 -9.97 -6.38
C ASP A 296 -2.55 -11.03 -7.31
N ASN A 297 -1.23 -10.99 -7.46
CA ASN A 297 -0.48 -11.93 -8.33
C ASN A 297 -0.45 -13.38 -7.80
N ASN A 298 -0.96 -13.62 -6.58
CA ASN A 298 -1.28 -14.95 -6.05
C ASN A 298 -2.69 -15.43 -6.45
N ASP A 299 -3.53 -14.55 -7.00
CA ASP A 299 -4.92 -14.90 -7.28
C ASP A 299 -4.98 -16.10 -8.22
N THR A 300 -5.72 -17.10 -7.78
CA THR A 300 -6.01 -18.29 -8.56
C THR A 300 -7.23 -18.03 -9.44
N ASP A 301 -7.75 -19.11 -10.03
CA ASP A 301 -9.05 -19.13 -10.67
C ASP A 301 -10.15 -18.52 -9.77
N LEU A 302 -10.91 -17.57 -10.32
CA LEU A 302 -12.10 -17.01 -9.70
C LEU A 302 -13.25 -18.04 -9.85
N GLU A 303 -13.66 -18.67 -8.75
CA GLU A 303 -14.54 -19.84 -8.70
C GLU A 303 -15.85 -19.68 -9.49
N ASN A 304 -16.46 -18.49 -9.50
CA ASN A 304 -17.75 -18.28 -10.20
C ASN A 304 -17.63 -17.41 -11.44
N ASN A 305 -16.48 -16.79 -11.70
CA ASN A 305 -16.27 -16.07 -12.95
C ASN A 305 -15.80 -17.07 -14.01
N LEU A 306 -16.69 -17.39 -14.95
CA LEU A 306 -16.40 -18.32 -16.05
C LEU A 306 -16.23 -17.60 -17.38
N ASP A 307 -15.27 -18.07 -18.19
CA ASP A 307 -15.14 -17.75 -19.61
C ASP A 307 -15.41 -19.01 -20.43
N ASN A 308 -16.54 -19.04 -21.13
CA ASN A 308 -16.98 -20.21 -21.90
C ASN A 308 -16.91 -21.52 -21.09
N GLY A 309 -17.30 -21.47 -19.81
CA GLY A 309 -17.29 -22.61 -18.89
C GLY A 309 -15.93 -22.93 -18.24
N THR A 310 -14.90 -22.13 -18.50
CA THR A 310 -13.59 -22.27 -17.86
C THR A 310 -13.46 -21.23 -16.75
N LEU A 311 -12.96 -21.61 -15.59
CA LEU A 311 -12.64 -20.65 -14.54
C LEU A 311 -11.69 -19.59 -15.08
N THR A 312 -11.99 -18.33 -14.76
CA THR A 312 -11.13 -17.23 -15.19
C THR A 312 -10.01 -17.09 -14.19
N LYS A 313 -8.77 -17.22 -14.67
CA LYS A 313 -7.60 -16.94 -13.85
C LYS A 313 -7.57 -15.45 -13.53
N ALA A 314 -7.82 -15.18 -12.25
CA ALA A 314 -7.67 -13.90 -11.59
C ALA A 314 -8.43 -12.71 -12.20
N GLY A 315 -8.55 -11.69 -11.36
CA GLY A 315 -9.22 -10.47 -11.71
C GLY A 315 -9.27 -9.53 -10.53
N MET A 316 -9.92 -8.39 -10.71
CA MET A 316 -9.93 -7.36 -9.69
C MET A 316 -10.83 -7.76 -8.52
N ILE A 317 -10.32 -7.73 -7.30
CA ILE A 317 -11.04 -8.05 -6.08
C ILE A 317 -11.48 -6.75 -5.38
N ARG A 318 -12.76 -6.69 -4.97
CA ARG A 318 -13.26 -5.64 -4.08
C ARG A 318 -12.96 -6.03 -2.64
N LYS A 319 -11.96 -5.39 -2.04
CA LYS A 319 -11.39 -5.72 -0.74
C LYS A 319 -11.82 -4.72 0.34
N PRO A 320 -12.55 -5.13 1.38
CA PRO A 320 -12.93 -4.24 2.47
C PRO A 320 -11.72 -3.75 3.26
N ILE A 321 -11.81 -2.52 3.77
CA ILE A 321 -10.78 -1.87 4.59
C ILE A 321 -11.37 -1.44 5.93
N GLN A 322 -10.55 -1.52 6.97
CA GLN A 322 -10.79 -0.89 8.25
C GLN A 322 -9.54 -0.10 8.67
N ILE A 323 -9.74 1.15 9.09
CA ILE A 323 -8.69 1.97 9.69
C ILE A 323 -8.84 1.87 11.22
N ARG A 324 -7.79 1.39 11.91
CA ARG A 324 -7.74 1.29 13.39
C ARG A 324 -6.56 2.12 13.89
N ASP A 325 -6.81 3.08 14.77
CA ASP A 325 -5.80 4.03 15.27
C ASP A 325 -4.99 4.71 14.16
N GLY A 326 -5.66 5.04 13.06
CA GLY A 326 -5.04 5.64 11.87
C GLY A 326 -4.25 4.67 11.00
N ILE A 327 -4.25 3.37 11.29
CA ILE A 327 -3.54 2.33 10.53
C ILE A 327 -4.53 1.53 9.66
N PRO A 328 -4.31 1.43 8.34
CA PRO A 328 -5.18 0.67 7.43
C PRO A 328 -4.93 -0.84 7.48
N PHE A 329 -6.01 -1.60 7.58
CA PHE A 329 -6.05 -3.06 7.49
C PHE A 329 -7.06 -3.50 6.44
N MET A 330 -6.68 -4.43 5.57
CA MET A 330 -7.60 -5.12 4.68
C MET A 330 -8.21 -6.34 5.38
N GLU A 331 -9.43 -6.68 5.01
CA GLU A 331 -10.09 -7.90 5.46
C GLU A 331 -9.29 -9.14 5.03
N SER A 332 -9.22 -10.16 5.88
CA SER A 332 -8.57 -11.42 5.57
C SER A 332 -9.45 -12.32 4.69
N SER A 333 -9.17 -13.62 4.65
CA SER A 333 -10.11 -14.59 4.07
C SER A 333 -11.29 -14.87 5.01
N VAL A 334 -11.21 -14.49 6.29
CA VAL A 334 -12.30 -14.60 7.26
C VAL A 334 -13.10 -13.28 7.24
N PRO A 335 -14.40 -13.30 6.91
CA PRO A 335 -15.24 -12.10 6.89
C PRO A 335 -15.26 -11.39 8.23
N GLY A 336 -15.17 -10.06 8.22
CA GLY A 336 -15.10 -9.22 9.41
C GLY A 336 -13.73 -9.16 10.10
N CYS A 337 -12.77 -10.00 9.71
CA CYS A 337 -11.45 -10.05 10.32
C CYS A 337 -10.42 -9.23 9.54
N PHE A 338 -10.12 -8.02 10.01
CA PHE A 338 -9.17 -7.09 9.39
C PHE A 338 -7.74 -7.24 9.93
N THR A 339 -7.00 -8.21 9.39
CA THR A 339 -5.65 -8.57 9.87
C THR A 339 -4.54 -8.27 8.88
N ILE A 340 -4.87 -7.91 7.63
CA ILE A 340 -3.85 -7.64 6.60
C ILE A 340 -3.46 -6.17 6.65
N ARG A 341 -2.37 -5.86 7.38
CA ARG A 341 -1.88 -4.49 7.51
C ARG A 341 -1.24 -4.02 6.20
N ILE A 342 -1.63 -2.84 5.71
CA ILE A 342 -0.89 -2.16 4.62
C ILE A 342 0.39 -1.56 5.22
N LEU A 343 1.53 -1.87 4.60
CA LEU A 343 2.87 -1.51 5.09
C LEU A 343 3.49 -0.38 4.27
N GLU A 344 3.29 -0.40 2.95
CA GLU A 344 3.86 0.59 2.04
C GLU A 344 2.96 0.79 0.82
N LEU A 345 2.83 2.04 0.39
CA LEU A 345 2.30 2.39 -0.92
C LEU A 345 3.42 2.90 -1.82
N ASN A 346 3.34 2.55 -3.10
CA ASN A 346 4.26 2.92 -4.16
C ASN A 346 3.48 3.64 -5.25
N PHE A 347 3.87 4.86 -5.62
CA PHE A 347 3.13 5.68 -6.58
C PHE A 347 3.95 5.99 -7.82
N MET A 348 3.38 5.72 -8.99
CA MET A 348 3.98 6.06 -10.28
C MET A 348 3.05 6.98 -11.08
N GLY A 349 3.45 8.25 -11.21
CA GLY A 349 2.77 9.23 -12.04
C GLY A 349 3.15 9.14 -13.52
N LEU A 350 2.43 9.86 -14.38
CA LEU A 350 2.59 9.80 -15.84
C LEU A 350 3.86 10.47 -16.39
N LYS A 351 4.58 11.26 -15.58
CA LYS A 351 5.82 11.98 -15.95
C LYS A 351 5.68 12.82 -17.24
N LYS A 352 4.52 13.46 -17.41
CA LYS A 352 4.18 14.25 -18.62
C LYS A 352 5.10 15.46 -18.81
N ALA A 353 5.61 16.04 -17.73
CA ALA A 353 6.52 17.20 -17.82
C ALA A 353 7.88 16.79 -18.40
N GLU A 354 8.39 15.63 -17.98
CA GLU A 354 9.62 15.02 -18.44
C GLU A 354 9.53 14.66 -19.92
N TRP A 355 8.41 14.06 -20.35
CA TRP A 355 8.13 13.81 -21.76
C TRP A 355 8.14 15.10 -22.61
N LYS A 356 7.47 16.15 -22.15
CA LYS A 356 7.44 17.45 -22.84
C LYS A 356 8.85 18.04 -22.95
N LYS A 357 9.62 18.02 -21.87
CA LYS A 357 11.02 18.50 -21.83
C LYS A 357 11.91 17.70 -22.78
N TYR A 358 11.74 16.38 -22.86
CA TYR A 358 12.50 15.53 -23.78
C TYR A 358 12.25 15.93 -25.24
N PHE A 359 10.98 15.99 -25.65
CA PHE A 359 10.64 16.26 -27.05
C PHE A 359 10.89 17.70 -27.50
N GLN A 360 10.90 18.67 -26.57
CA GLN A 360 11.27 20.06 -26.87
C GLN A 360 12.69 20.19 -27.46
N LYS A 361 13.62 19.29 -27.10
CA LYS A 361 15.01 19.32 -27.59
C LYS A 361 15.14 19.08 -29.09
N PHE A 362 14.13 18.50 -29.74
CA PHE A 362 14.16 18.11 -31.16
C PHE A 362 13.45 19.10 -32.08
N PHE A 363 12.95 20.22 -31.54
CA PHE A 363 12.25 21.27 -32.29
C PHE A 363 13.03 22.61 -32.29
N CYS A 364 14.32 22.58 -31.94
CA CYS A 364 15.21 23.74 -32.00
C CYS A 364 16.15 23.64 -33.20
#